data_AF-A0A2W6YK06-F1
#
_entry.id   AF-A0A2W6YK06-F1
#
_cell.length_a   1.000
_cell.length_b   1.000
_cell.length_c   1.000
_cell.angle_alpha   90.00
_cell.angle_beta   90.00
_cell.angle_gamma   90.00
#
_symmetry.space_group_name_H-M   'P 1'
#
loop_
_entity.id
_entity.type
_entity.pdbx_description
1 polymer ?
#
loop_
_entity_poly.entity_id
_entity_poly.type
_entity_poly.pdbx_seq_one_letter_code
_entity_poly.pdbx_strand_id
1 'polypeptide(L)'
;MMKLFKTVLIASAFVTLLISCKTVAQNSTIESITFRNTYGRGGFTSVTATKDSLITSSAGGRMTDYPKFNKKINSKDWEKLVSGLDISVLDKTQNGARKGVYDGHDEIFSIVTKDKEYEIFNASEDTQNYKQLEKLKNNLNNLLSQYK
;
A
#
# COMPACT_ATOMS: atom_id res chain seq x y z
N MET A 1 -44.72 -35.29 30.71
CA MET A 1 -44.18 -35.47 29.34
C MET A 1 -43.97 -34.09 28.73
N MET A 2 -42.73 -33.81 28.35
CA MET A 2 -42.18 -32.49 28.00
C MET A 2 -42.51 -32.12 26.55
N LYS A 3 -43.07 -30.93 26.29
CA LYS A 3 -43.02 -30.28 24.97
C LYS A 3 -42.84 -28.75 25.13
N LEU A 4 -41.67 -28.38 25.64
CA LEU A 4 -41.10 -27.03 25.54
C LEU A 4 -40.40 -26.90 24.18
N PHE A 5 -41.16 -26.58 23.14
CA PHE A 5 -40.59 -26.23 21.84
C PHE A 5 -41.41 -25.08 21.27
N LYS A 6 -40.93 -23.84 21.38
CA LYS A 6 -41.28 -22.75 20.44
C LYS A 6 -40.51 -21.43 20.56
N THR A 7 -39.60 -21.23 21.51
CA THR A 7 -39.01 -19.90 21.76
C THR A 7 -37.49 -19.77 21.61
N VAL A 8 -36.81 -20.65 20.88
CA VAL A 8 -35.33 -20.60 20.75
C VAL A 8 -34.83 -20.05 19.40
N LEU A 9 -35.71 -19.78 18.43
CA LEU A 9 -35.32 -19.55 17.03
C LEU A 9 -35.24 -18.07 16.58
N ILE A 10 -35.09 -17.10 17.50
CA ILE A 10 -34.99 -15.67 17.12
C ILE A 10 -33.69 -15.00 17.65
N ALA A 11 -32.94 -15.64 18.54
CA ALA A 11 -31.71 -15.04 19.10
C ALA A 11 -30.43 -15.28 18.25
N SER A 12 -30.49 -16.05 17.16
CA SER A 12 -29.30 -16.44 16.38
C SER A 12 -28.96 -15.49 15.22
N ALA A 13 -29.82 -14.54 14.87
CA ALA A 13 -29.61 -13.66 13.70
C ALA A 13 -28.88 -12.35 14.03
N PHE A 14 -28.72 -12.00 15.31
CA PHE A 14 -28.04 -10.75 15.72
C PHE A 14 -26.54 -10.90 15.99
N VAL A 15 -26.03 -12.12 16.15
CA VAL A 15 -24.60 -12.36 16.42
C VAL A 15 -23.76 -12.30 15.14
N THR A 16 -24.33 -12.59 13.97
CA THR A 16 -23.62 -12.52 12.69
C THR A 16 -23.39 -11.11 12.17
N LEU A 17 -24.02 -10.08 12.76
CA LEU A 17 -23.82 -8.69 12.36
C LEU A 17 -22.64 -8.00 13.05
N LEU A 18 -22.10 -8.56 14.14
CA LEU A 18 -21.01 -7.96 14.90
C LEU A 18 -19.60 -8.35 14.40
N ILE A 19 -19.49 -9.32 13.48
CA ILE A 19 -18.20 -9.78 12.95
C ILE A 19 -17.82 -9.04 11.65
N SER A 20 -18.71 -8.21 11.10
CA SER A 20 -18.43 -7.44 9.88
C SER A 20 -17.87 -6.04 10.14
N CYS A 21 -17.19 -5.85 11.28
CA CYS A 21 -16.23 -4.76 11.46
C CYS A 21 -14.85 -5.40 11.56
N LYS A 22 -14.20 -5.63 10.41
CA LYS A 22 -12.73 -5.65 10.42
C LYS A 22 -12.33 -4.26 10.90
N THR A 23 -11.90 -4.20 12.15
CA THR A 23 -11.41 -3.01 12.83
C THR A 23 -10.45 -2.27 11.91
N VAL A 24 -10.89 -1.15 11.34
CA VAL A 24 -10.05 -0.11 10.71
C VAL A 24 -9.29 0.66 11.82
N ALA A 25 -8.85 -0.07 12.85
CA ALA A 25 -8.22 0.43 14.06
C ALA A 25 -6.83 -0.16 14.27
N GLN A 26 -6.22 -0.73 13.23
CA GLN A 26 -4.78 -0.56 13.10
C GLN A 26 -4.56 0.93 12.82
N ASN A 27 -4.39 1.73 13.87
CA ASN A 27 -3.65 2.98 13.78
C ASN A 27 -2.41 2.66 12.96
N SER A 28 -2.36 3.03 11.68
CA SER A 28 -1.37 2.48 10.77
C SER A 28 0.00 2.75 11.35
N THR A 29 0.73 1.69 11.72
CA THR A 29 2.12 1.81 12.16
C THR A 29 2.99 2.39 11.06
N ILE A 30 2.47 2.37 9.82
CA ILE A 30 3.01 2.99 8.63
C ILE A 30 3.03 4.51 8.78
N GLU A 31 4.22 5.08 8.69
CA GLU A 31 4.49 6.52 8.73
C GLU A 31 4.64 7.09 7.32
N SER A 32 5.21 6.31 6.39
CA SER A 32 5.33 6.69 4.99
C SER A 32 5.29 5.50 4.04
N ILE A 33 4.86 5.78 2.81
CA ILE A 33 4.89 4.86 1.69
C ILE A 33 5.56 5.58 0.52
N THR A 34 6.61 4.98 -0.03
CA THR A 34 7.26 5.46 -1.25
C THR A 34 7.20 4.38 -2.32
N PHE A 35 6.73 4.74 -3.50
CA PHE A 35 6.92 3.96 -4.72
C PHE A 35 7.93 4.68 -5.60
N ARG A 36 8.99 3.98 -6.02
CA ARG A 36 10.11 4.55 -6.78
C ARG A 36 10.43 3.66 -7.98
N ASN A 37 10.67 4.31 -9.13
CA ASN A 37 11.34 3.69 -10.26
C ASN A 37 12.77 4.23 -10.37
N THR A 38 13.75 3.35 -10.57
CA THR A 38 15.17 3.74 -10.76
C THR A 38 15.57 3.69 -12.23
N TYR A 39 16.53 4.50 -12.65
CA TYR A 39 16.96 4.56 -14.04
C TYR A 39 18.46 4.78 -14.14
N GLY A 40 19.13 3.92 -14.90
CA GLY A 40 20.52 4.09 -15.35
C GLY A 40 21.46 4.77 -14.34
N ARG A 41 22.08 5.89 -14.75
CA ARG A 41 23.09 6.63 -13.95
C ARG A 41 22.48 7.43 -12.80
N GLY A 42 21.73 6.79 -11.92
CA GLY A 42 21.16 7.39 -10.71
C GLY A 42 19.90 8.26 -10.95
N GLY A 43 19.27 8.13 -12.11
CA GLY A 43 17.95 8.72 -12.35
C GLY A 43 16.88 8.00 -11.53
N PHE A 44 15.81 8.70 -11.16
CA PHE A 44 14.65 8.08 -10.53
C PHE A 44 13.40 8.93 -10.69
N THR A 45 12.25 8.30 -10.49
CA THR A 45 10.99 8.96 -10.14
C THR A 45 10.42 8.32 -8.88
N SER A 46 9.76 9.09 -8.04
CA SER A 46 9.11 8.56 -6.85
C SER A 46 7.84 9.31 -6.49
N VAL A 47 6.93 8.60 -5.85
CA VAL A 47 5.75 9.13 -5.16
C VAL A 47 5.85 8.73 -3.71
N THR A 48 5.89 9.70 -2.81
CA THR A 48 5.94 9.50 -1.37
C THR A 48 4.66 10.04 -0.74
N ALA A 49 3.95 9.17 -0.03
CA ALA A 49 2.77 9.51 0.75
C ALA A 49 3.09 9.39 2.24
N THR A 50 2.65 10.37 3.01
CA THR A 50 2.56 10.34 4.48
C THR A 50 1.13 10.63 4.88
N LYS A 51 0.82 10.65 6.17
CA LYS A 51 -0.50 11.11 6.65
C LYS A 51 -0.82 12.56 6.24
N ASP A 52 0.21 13.39 6.05
CA ASP A 52 0.04 14.82 5.86
C ASP A 52 0.33 15.29 4.42
N SER A 53 1.03 14.48 3.63
CA SER A 53 1.52 14.90 2.31
C SER A 53 1.52 13.79 1.26
N LEU A 54 1.38 14.21 0.01
CA LEU A 54 1.68 13.45 -1.19
C LEU A 54 2.70 14.25 -2.01
N ILE A 55 3.87 13.67 -2.21
CA ILE A 55 5.03 14.32 -2.82
C ILE A 55 5.51 13.48 -3.98
N THR A 56 5.77 14.12 -5.11
CA THR A 56 6.49 13.49 -6.22
C THR A 56 7.90 14.05 -6.29
N SER A 57 8.85 13.20 -6.67
CA SER A 57 10.25 13.58 -6.82
C SER A 57 10.87 12.86 -8.00
N SER A 58 11.87 13.49 -8.61
CA SER A 58 12.56 12.92 -9.75
C SER A 58 13.99 13.44 -9.84
N ALA A 59 14.92 12.59 -10.25
CA ALA A 59 16.28 12.98 -10.61
C ALA A 59 16.67 12.36 -11.96
N GLY A 60 17.65 12.97 -12.64
CA GLY A 60 17.98 12.67 -14.03
C GLY A 60 17.16 13.54 -15.00
N GLY A 61 17.85 14.22 -15.92
CA GLY A 61 17.32 15.38 -16.66
C GLY A 61 16.16 15.14 -17.63
N ARG A 62 15.61 13.92 -17.73
CA ARG A 62 14.54 13.57 -18.69
C ARG A 62 13.37 12.78 -18.09
N MET A 63 13.23 12.72 -16.77
CA MET A 63 12.15 11.95 -16.14
C MET A 63 10.85 12.74 -16.09
N THR A 64 9.78 12.24 -16.73
CA THR A 64 8.46 12.90 -16.79
C THR A 64 7.33 12.02 -16.26
N ASP A 65 7.62 10.87 -15.65
CA ASP A 65 6.60 9.89 -15.23
C ASP A 65 5.59 10.50 -14.25
N TYR A 66 6.04 11.45 -13.41
CA TYR A 66 5.19 12.11 -12.42
C TYR A 66 5.29 13.65 -12.52
N PRO A 67 4.16 14.38 -12.43
CA PRO A 67 4.16 15.83 -12.31
C PRO A 67 4.82 16.22 -10.99
N LYS A 68 5.72 17.21 -10.98
CA LYS A 68 6.39 17.68 -9.75
C LYS A 68 5.42 18.42 -8.85
N PHE A 69 5.07 17.86 -7.70
CA PHE A 69 4.24 18.52 -6.71
C PHE A 69 4.53 18.06 -5.28
N ASN A 70 4.11 18.91 -4.34
CA ASN A 70 3.97 18.61 -2.93
C ASN A 70 2.59 19.14 -2.50
N LYS A 71 1.69 18.23 -2.11
CA LYS A 71 0.31 18.57 -1.77
C LYS A 71 -0.05 17.93 -0.43
N LYS A 72 -0.94 18.58 0.31
CA LYS A 72 -1.56 17.98 1.49
C LYS A 72 -2.50 16.86 1.02
N ILE A 73 -2.30 15.64 1.53
CA ILE A 73 -3.21 14.52 1.27
C ILE A 73 -4.41 14.61 2.21
N ASN A 74 -5.59 14.19 1.76
CA ASN A 74 -6.73 14.05 2.65
C ASN A 74 -6.69 12.70 3.40
N SER A 75 -7.32 12.64 4.58
CA SER A 75 -7.29 11.46 5.44
C SER A 75 -7.87 10.21 4.77
N LYS A 76 -8.90 10.35 3.94
CA LYS A 76 -9.55 9.23 3.25
C LYS A 76 -8.61 8.57 2.24
N ASP A 77 -7.85 9.36 1.50
CA ASP A 77 -6.86 8.87 0.55
C ASP A 77 -5.69 8.19 1.26
N TRP A 78 -5.20 8.78 2.36
CA TRP A 78 -4.21 8.14 3.22
C TRP A 78 -4.69 6.79 3.77
N GLU A 79 -5.90 6.75 4.34
CA GLU A 79 -6.53 5.53 4.85
C GLU A 79 -6.68 4.46 3.76
N LYS A 80 -7.02 4.85 2.53
CA LYS A 80 -7.09 3.94 1.39
C LYS A 80 -5.74 3.31 1.04
N LEU A 81 -4.65 4.05 1.17
CA LEU A 81 -3.30 3.54 0.93
C LEU A 81 -2.91 2.51 2.00
N VAL A 82 -3.06 2.87 3.28
CA VAL A 82 -2.59 2.02 4.39
C VAL A 82 -3.48 0.81 4.67
N SER A 83 -4.80 0.90 4.46
CA SER A 83 -5.73 -0.22 4.67
C SER A 83 -5.55 -1.37 3.67
N GLY A 84 -4.82 -1.13 2.58
CA GLY A 84 -4.47 -2.15 1.60
C GLY A 84 -3.25 -2.99 1.97
N LEU A 85 -2.56 -2.66 3.06
CA LEU A 85 -1.28 -3.26 3.44
C LEU A 85 -1.41 -4.13 4.69
N ASP A 86 -0.96 -5.38 4.57
CA ASP A 86 -0.76 -6.30 5.67
C ASP A 86 0.74 -6.44 5.94
N ILE A 87 1.17 -5.91 7.09
CA ILE A 87 2.57 -5.92 7.52
C ILE A 87 3.16 -7.34 7.57
N SER A 88 2.36 -8.33 7.98
CA SER A 88 2.81 -9.72 8.06
C SER A 88 3.04 -10.36 6.68
N VAL A 89 2.43 -9.80 5.64
CA VAL A 89 2.66 -10.18 4.24
C VAL A 89 3.87 -9.44 3.68
N LEU A 90 4.12 -8.19 4.09
CA LEU A 90 5.34 -7.46 3.74
C LEU A 90 6.59 -8.21 4.23
N ASP A 91 6.55 -8.77 5.44
CA ASP A 91 7.63 -9.61 6.00
C ASP A 91 7.98 -10.83 5.16
N LYS A 92 7.01 -11.36 4.43
CA LYS A 92 7.14 -12.60 3.65
C LYS A 92 7.42 -12.33 2.19
N THR A 93 7.15 -11.12 1.72
CA THR A 93 7.32 -10.73 0.32
C THR A 93 8.77 -10.87 -0.09
N GLN A 94 9.03 -11.67 -1.11
CA GLN A 94 10.36 -11.86 -1.65
C GLN A 94 10.71 -10.77 -2.66
N ASN A 95 11.96 -10.33 -2.59
CA ASN A 95 12.52 -9.44 -3.59
C ASN A 95 12.78 -10.20 -4.90
N GLY A 96 12.57 -9.52 -6.03
CA GLY A 96 13.02 -10.01 -7.33
C GLY A 96 14.48 -9.65 -7.62
N ALA A 97 14.97 -10.05 -8.78
CA ALA A 97 16.30 -9.66 -9.24
C ALA A 97 16.39 -8.15 -9.47
N ARG A 98 17.48 -7.52 -9.03
CA ARG A 98 17.81 -6.13 -9.41
C ARG A 98 18.20 -6.07 -10.89
N LYS A 99 17.84 -4.98 -11.55
CA LYS A 99 18.16 -4.74 -12.96
C LYS A 99 19.45 -3.95 -13.08
N GLY A 100 20.30 -4.35 -14.02
CA GLY A 100 21.44 -3.55 -14.42
C GLY A 100 21.01 -2.29 -15.16
N VAL A 101 21.98 -1.40 -15.41
CA VAL A 101 21.79 -0.10 -16.08
C VAL A 101 21.01 -0.21 -17.41
N TYR A 102 21.13 -1.33 -18.11
CA TYR A 102 20.55 -1.57 -19.43
C TYR A 102 19.34 -2.53 -19.41
N ASP A 103 18.98 -3.09 -18.25
CA ASP A 103 17.93 -4.12 -18.11
C ASP A 103 16.55 -3.53 -17.75
N GLY A 104 16.43 -2.20 -17.79
CA GLY A 104 15.24 -1.44 -17.43
C GLY A 104 15.31 -0.85 -16.02
N HIS A 105 14.16 -0.39 -15.53
CA HIS A 105 14.05 0.22 -14.20
C HIS A 105 13.70 -0.81 -13.13
N ASP A 106 14.26 -0.65 -11.93
CA ASP A 106 13.73 -1.33 -10.75
C ASP A 106 12.45 -0.64 -10.30
N GLU A 107 11.43 -1.43 -9.94
CA GLU A 107 10.31 -0.99 -9.13
C GLU A 107 10.66 -1.21 -7.66
N ILE A 108 10.61 -0.17 -6.83
CA ILE A 108 10.96 -0.24 -5.41
C ILE A 108 9.82 0.35 -4.58
N PHE A 109 9.37 -0.42 -3.58
CA PHE A 109 8.46 0.01 -2.54
C PHE A 109 9.25 0.18 -1.24
N SER A 110 9.23 1.38 -0.67
CA SER A 110 9.72 1.64 0.69
C SER A 110 8.53 1.94 1.59
N ILE A 111 8.26 1.09 2.56
CA ILE A 111 7.16 1.27 3.52
C ILE A 111 7.80 1.41 4.89
N VAL A 112 7.75 2.62 5.44
CA VAL A 112 8.32 2.91 6.77
C VAL A 112 7.23 2.75 7.80
N THR A 113 7.49 1.93 8.80
CA THR A 113 6.69 1.83 10.01
C THR A 113 7.46 2.38 11.21
N LYS A 114 6.77 2.57 12.34
CA LYS A 114 7.42 2.92 13.62
C LYS A 114 8.55 1.98 14.02
N ASP A 115 8.45 0.71 13.65
CA ASP A 115 9.36 -0.33 14.13
C ASP A 115 10.50 -0.61 13.13
N LYS A 116 10.23 -0.52 11.83
CA LYS A 116 11.22 -0.74 10.77
C LYS A 116 10.78 -0.21 9.40
N GLU A 117 11.73 -0.19 8.48
CA GLU A 117 11.53 0.04 7.06
C GLU A 117 11.51 -1.29 6.28
N TYR A 118 10.56 -1.41 5.37
CA TYR A 118 10.48 -2.47 4.36
C TYR A 118 10.92 -1.90 3.03
N GLU A 119 12.05 -2.34 2.50
CA GLU A 119 12.47 -2.07 1.12
C GLU A 119 12.24 -3.32 0.27
N ILE A 120 11.28 -3.24 -0.64
CA ILE A 120 10.86 -4.35 -1.50
C ILE A 120 11.06 -3.95 -2.96
N PHE A 121 11.85 -4.72 -3.71
CA PHE A 121 12.20 -4.40 -5.09
C PHE A 121 11.86 -5.53 -6.05
N ASN A 122 11.31 -5.17 -7.22
CA ASN A 122 10.98 -6.07 -8.32
C ASN A 122 10.19 -7.33 -7.91
N ALA A 123 9.34 -7.21 -6.88
CA ALA A 123 8.67 -8.35 -6.24
C ALA A 123 7.51 -8.95 -7.06
N SER A 124 7.30 -8.53 -8.32
CA SER A 124 6.19 -9.02 -9.16
C SER A 124 6.22 -10.54 -9.40
N GLU A 125 7.39 -11.17 -9.27
CA GLU A 125 7.55 -12.62 -9.38
C GLU A 125 7.01 -13.38 -8.15
N ASP A 126 6.91 -12.74 -6.98
CA ASP A 126 6.22 -13.29 -5.80
C ASP A 126 4.70 -13.11 -5.96
N THR A 127 4.12 -13.88 -6.88
CA THR A 127 2.69 -13.80 -7.22
C THR A 127 1.74 -14.01 -6.02
N GLN A 128 2.23 -14.64 -4.94
CA GLN A 128 1.46 -14.88 -3.73
C GLN A 128 1.37 -13.62 -2.87
N ASN A 129 2.50 -12.96 -2.59
CA ASN A 129 2.56 -11.83 -1.65
C ASN A 129 2.54 -10.44 -2.33
N TYR A 130 2.82 -10.35 -3.63
CA TYR A 130 2.92 -9.08 -4.38
C TYR A 130 1.59 -8.33 -4.56
N LYS A 131 0.44 -9.03 -4.52
CA LYS A 131 -0.86 -8.45 -4.89
C LYS A 131 -1.21 -7.16 -4.13
N GLN A 132 -0.80 -7.04 -2.87
CA GLN A 132 -1.01 -5.81 -2.09
C GLN A 132 -0.16 -4.64 -2.60
N LEU A 133 1.08 -4.90 -3.03
CA LEU A 133 1.97 -3.89 -3.60
C LEU A 133 1.50 -3.45 -4.98
N GLU A 134 0.97 -4.38 -5.77
CA GLU A 134 0.31 -4.04 -7.04
C GLU A 134 -0.88 -3.10 -6.83
N LYS A 135 -1.75 -3.43 -5.87
CA LYS A 135 -2.90 -2.59 -5.51
C LYS A 135 -2.45 -1.23 -4.97
N LEU A 136 -1.37 -1.20 -4.17
CA LEU A 136 -0.79 0.04 -3.67
C LEU A 136 -0.28 0.93 -4.81
N LYS A 137 0.50 0.38 -5.75
CA LYS A 137 0.98 1.07 -6.95
C LYS A 137 -0.18 1.70 -7.73
N ASN A 138 -1.22 0.92 -7.97
CA ASN A 138 -2.42 1.40 -8.67
C ASN A 138 -3.13 2.52 -7.90
N ASN A 139 -3.25 2.41 -6.58
CA ASN A 139 -3.83 3.46 -5.75
C ASN A 139 -3.01 4.75 -5.79
N LEU A 140 -1.68 4.66 -5.67
CA LEU A 140 -0.79 5.83 -5.77
C LEU A 140 -0.93 6.52 -7.14
N ASN A 141 -0.90 5.76 -8.23
CA ASN A 141 -1.07 6.32 -9.59
C ASN A 141 -2.42 7.00 -9.78
N ASN A 142 -3.49 6.45 -9.20
CA ASN A 142 -4.81 7.08 -9.23
C ASN A 142 -4.83 8.41 -8.45
N LEU A 143 -4.15 8.49 -7.30
CA LEU A 143 -4.02 9.73 -6.54
C LEU A 143 -3.24 10.79 -7.31
N LEU A 144 -2.17 10.41 -8.03
CA LEU A 144 -1.42 11.36 -8.85
C LEU A 144 -2.32 12.11 -9.85
N SER A 145 -3.32 11.42 -10.41
CA SER A 145 -4.27 12.06 -11.32
C SER A 145 -5.25 13.04 -10.65
N GLN A 146 -5.44 12.93 -9.34
CA GLN A 146 -6.33 13.79 -8.55
C GLN A 146 -5.62 15.01 -7.96
N TYR A 147 -4.32 14.88 -7.68
CA TYR A 147 -3.51 15.93 -7.03
C TYR A 147 -2.63 16.73 -8.00
N LYS A 148 -2.54 16.31 -9.28
CA LYS A 148 -1.82 17.03 -10.35
C LYS A 148 -2.42 18.39 -10.66
#